data_AF-A0A8D8F3F3-F1
#
_entry.id   AF-A0A8D8F3F3-F1
#
_cell.length_a   1.000
_cell.length_b   1.000
_cell.length_c   1.000
_cell.angle_alpha   90.00
_cell.angle_beta   90.00
_cell.angle_gamma   90.00
#
_symmetry.space_group_name_H-M   'P 1'
#
loop_
_entity.id
_entity.type
_entity.pdbx_description
1 polymer ?
#
loop_
_entity_poly.entity_id
_entity_poly.type
_entity_poly.pdbx_seq_one_letter_code
_entity_poly.pdbx_strand_id
1 'polypeptide(L)'
;MLAILWITLAIVETGDSNDATTTAVGPFGTIPAPVCGQIQLMMDNCFHNTTPRVVADMLYTVKIPENADDIASRCLLFNRGMDCVQHYLDNCVDQKDRKIVENEVYGARKLYEFLCRDKSFQREFLRHKTCFHHVHPDWDRCSKDFVNIMKEEMAKTNEKTYNVQYMHFCCFIVGRHYGISQH
;
A
#
# COMPACT_ATOMS: atom_id res chain seq x y z
N MET A 1 -3.29 25.68 62.77
CA MET A 1 -2.03 25.00 62.40
C MET A 1 -2.18 23.50 62.59
N LEU A 2 -2.67 22.78 61.56
CA LEU A 2 -2.58 21.32 61.29
C LEU A 2 -3.77 20.85 60.44
N ALA A 3 -3.98 21.47 59.26
CA ALA A 3 -4.91 20.96 58.24
C ALA A 3 -4.50 21.36 56.80
N ILE A 4 -3.25 21.80 56.58
CA ILE A 4 -2.74 22.25 55.26
C ILE A 4 -1.72 21.24 54.69
N LEU A 5 -1.37 20.18 55.42
CA LEU A 5 -0.34 19.22 55.01
C LEU A 5 -0.84 17.90 54.39
N TRP A 6 -2.14 17.77 54.08
CA TRP A 6 -2.70 16.56 53.45
C TRP A 6 -3.26 16.77 52.03
N ILE A 7 -3.22 17.99 51.48
CA ILE A 7 -3.76 18.28 50.13
C ILE A 7 -2.66 18.25 49.05
N THR A 8 -1.39 18.18 49.40
CA THR A 8 -0.27 18.18 48.43
C THR A 8 0.16 16.79 47.94
N LEU A 9 -0.70 15.77 48.01
CA LEU A 9 -0.37 14.40 47.57
C LEU A 9 -1.34 13.84 46.53
N ALA A 10 -2.04 14.71 45.79
CA ALA A 10 -3.06 14.28 44.81
C ALA A 10 -2.94 14.89 43.40
N ILE A 11 -1.90 15.66 43.06
CA ILE A 11 -1.75 16.18 41.69
C ILE A 11 -0.26 16.22 41.31
N VAL A 12 0.08 15.65 40.13
CA VAL A 12 1.40 15.57 39.46
C VAL A 12 2.27 14.41 40.01
N GLU A 13 2.52 13.29 39.32
CA GLU A 13 2.93 13.07 37.92
C GLU A 13 2.19 11.89 37.27
N THR A 14 1.42 12.18 36.23
CA THR A 14 1.20 11.23 35.13
C THR A 14 2.44 11.31 34.23
N GLY A 15 3.23 10.24 34.16
CA GLY A 15 4.46 10.22 33.37
C GLY A 15 4.93 8.81 33.03
N ASP A 16 4.63 8.42 31.80
CA ASP A 16 5.23 7.34 30.99
C ASP A 16 5.15 5.89 31.48
N SER A 17 4.11 5.21 30.97
CA SER A 17 4.17 3.80 30.63
C SER A 17 5.37 3.57 29.71
N ASN A 18 6.44 2.98 30.24
CA ASN A 18 7.51 2.38 29.45
C ASN A 18 6.94 1.18 28.67
N ASP A 19 6.27 1.45 27.55
CA ASP A 19 6.02 0.45 26.52
C ASP A 19 7.13 0.59 25.49
N ALA A 20 8.21 -0.16 25.71
CA ALA A 20 9.29 -0.32 24.75
C ALA A 20 8.77 -1.14 23.56
N THR A 21 7.91 -0.52 22.75
CA THR A 21 7.64 -0.98 21.39
C THR A 21 8.93 -0.78 20.63
N THR A 22 9.65 -1.87 20.46
CA THR A 22 10.88 -2.00 19.69
C THR A 22 10.60 -1.49 18.27
N THR A 23 10.88 -0.22 18.04
CA THR A 23 10.90 0.37 16.71
C THR A 23 12.20 -0.08 16.08
N ALA A 24 12.12 -1.11 15.25
CA ALA A 24 13.21 -1.50 14.38
C ALA A 24 13.58 -0.28 13.51
N VAL A 25 14.70 0.37 13.84
CA VAL A 25 15.23 1.50 13.08
C VAL A 25 15.78 0.96 11.76
N GLY A 26 14.90 0.85 10.78
CA GLY A 26 15.27 0.60 9.40
C GLY A 26 15.89 1.84 8.75
N PRO A 27 16.44 1.72 7.54
CA PRO A 27 17.11 2.82 6.80
C PRO A 27 16.23 4.07 6.59
N PHE A 28 14.90 3.96 6.75
CA PHE A 28 13.95 5.05 6.55
C PHE A 28 13.47 5.76 7.82
N GLY A 29 14.02 5.43 9.00
CA GLY A 29 13.57 6.02 10.26
C GLY A 29 12.18 5.54 10.71
N THR A 30 11.62 6.19 11.73
CA THR A 30 10.34 5.82 12.34
C THR A 30 9.16 6.03 11.39
N ILE A 31 8.12 5.21 11.53
CA ILE A 31 6.87 5.35 10.76
C ILE A 31 6.03 6.47 11.43
N PRO A 32 5.57 7.49 10.69
CA PRO A 32 4.72 8.54 11.25
C PRO A 32 3.33 8.01 11.62
N ALA A 33 2.70 8.61 12.63
CA ALA A 33 1.35 8.24 13.05
C ALA A 33 0.34 8.49 11.91
N PRO A 34 -0.63 7.58 11.70
CA PRO A 34 -1.57 7.66 10.59
C PRO A 34 -2.70 8.64 10.87
N VAL A 35 -3.17 9.34 9.83
CA VAL A 35 -4.39 10.15 9.88
C VAL A 35 -5.53 9.33 9.28
N CYS A 36 -6.45 8.87 10.13
CA CYS A 36 -7.54 7.99 9.69
C CYS A 36 -8.49 8.69 8.71
N GLY A 37 -8.97 7.92 7.70
CA GLY A 37 -9.83 8.42 6.63
C GLY A 37 -9.09 9.12 5.48
N GLN A 38 -7.77 9.28 5.57
CA GLN A 38 -6.94 9.94 4.55
C GLN A 38 -5.82 9.02 4.04
N ILE A 39 -6.20 7.98 3.29
CA ILE A 39 -5.24 6.96 2.82
C ILE A 39 -4.18 7.52 1.85
N GLN A 40 -4.50 8.57 1.09
CA GLN A 40 -3.52 9.22 0.21
C GLN A 40 -2.42 9.91 1.03
N LEU A 41 -2.83 10.62 2.10
CA LEU A 41 -1.91 11.29 3.00
C LEU A 41 -1.00 10.31 3.77
N MET A 42 -1.50 9.09 4.04
CA MET A 42 -0.70 8.02 4.63
C MET A 42 0.53 7.70 3.77
N MET A 43 0.35 7.53 2.45
CA MET A 43 1.48 7.23 1.55
C MET A 43 2.45 8.40 1.46
N ASP A 44 1.95 9.62 1.30
CA ASP A 44 2.81 10.80 1.21
C ASP A 44 3.67 10.96 2.48
N ASN A 45 3.06 10.84 3.65
CA ASN A 45 3.76 10.92 4.93
C ASN A 45 4.74 9.75 5.14
N CYS A 46 4.41 8.55 4.66
CA CYS A 46 5.24 7.35 4.82
C CYS A 46 6.64 7.53 4.22
N PHE A 47 6.73 8.29 3.12
CA PHE A 47 7.96 8.52 2.37
C PHE A 47 8.53 9.92 2.53
N HIS A 48 7.78 10.85 3.13
CA HIS A 48 8.27 12.20 3.43
C HIS A 48 9.52 12.15 4.34
N ASN A 49 10.57 12.91 3.99
CA ASN A 49 11.83 13.00 4.73
C ASN A 49 12.61 11.69 4.94
N THR A 50 12.28 10.63 4.20
CA THR A 50 12.99 9.35 4.31
C THR A 50 14.33 9.38 3.56
N THR A 51 15.36 8.73 4.11
CA THR A 51 16.71 8.61 3.49
C THR A 51 16.90 7.19 2.97
N PRO A 52 17.42 6.97 1.74
CA PRO A 52 17.71 7.96 0.72
C PRO A 52 16.43 8.70 0.31
N ARG A 53 16.55 9.99 -0.06
CA ARG A 53 15.42 10.78 -0.57
C ARG A 53 14.77 9.97 -1.68
N VAL A 54 13.62 9.40 -1.39
CA VAL A 54 12.84 8.71 -2.41
C VAL A 54 12.39 9.80 -3.36
N VAL A 55 13.07 9.91 -4.50
CA VAL A 55 12.60 10.75 -5.58
C VAL A 55 11.19 10.28 -5.89
N ALA A 56 10.21 11.18 -5.82
CA ALA A 56 8.81 10.89 -6.16
C ALA A 56 8.71 10.09 -7.48
N ASP A 57 9.65 10.36 -8.41
CA ASP A 57 9.82 9.59 -9.64
C ASP A 57 9.96 8.07 -9.41
N MET A 58 10.73 7.58 -8.44
CA MET A 58 10.77 6.14 -8.15
C MET A 58 9.45 5.61 -7.56
N LEU A 59 8.71 6.39 -6.77
CA LEU A 59 7.43 5.97 -6.21
C LEU A 59 6.34 5.81 -7.29
N TYR A 60 6.33 6.73 -8.26
CA TYR A 60 5.25 6.82 -9.25
C TYR A 60 5.64 6.26 -10.63
N THR A 61 6.92 6.06 -10.91
CA THR A 61 7.38 5.47 -12.17
C THR A 61 7.42 3.95 -12.08
N VAL A 62 6.44 3.32 -12.72
CA VAL A 62 6.36 1.88 -12.94
C VAL A 62 7.40 1.50 -13.99
N LYS A 63 8.62 1.20 -13.55
CA LYS A 63 9.69 0.68 -14.39
C LYS A 63 10.07 -0.73 -13.92
N ILE A 64 10.09 -1.67 -14.86
CA ILE A 64 10.58 -3.04 -14.63
C ILE A 64 12.04 -2.98 -14.18
N PRO A 65 12.42 -3.58 -13.04
CA PRO A 65 13.81 -3.62 -12.59
C PRO A 65 14.73 -4.24 -13.65
N GLU A 66 15.83 -3.58 -13.98
CA GLU A 66 16.76 -4.03 -15.01
C GLU A 66 17.97 -4.78 -14.44
N ASN A 67 18.28 -4.57 -13.17
CA ASN A 67 19.42 -5.16 -12.49
C ASN A 67 19.12 -5.44 -11.00
N ALA A 68 20.08 -6.03 -10.29
CA ALA A 68 19.92 -6.39 -8.89
C ALA A 68 19.79 -5.18 -7.95
N ASP A 69 20.41 -4.05 -8.28
CA ASP A 69 20.33 -2.82 -7.48
C ASP A 69 18.96 -2.16 -7.62
N ASP A 70 18.36 -2.21 -8.82
CA ASP A 70 16.98 -1.81 -9.04
C ASP A 70 16.03 -2.68 -8.20
N ILE A 71 16.21 -4.00 -8.19
CA ILE A 71 15.42 -4.91 -7.36
C ILE A 71 15.57 -4.54 -5.88
N ALA A 72 16.80 -4.35 -5.39
CA ALA A 72 17.05 -3.99 -4.00
C ALA A 72 16.36 -2.67 -3.62
N SER A 73 16.45 -1.66 -4.49
CA SER A 73 15.80 -0.36 -4.29
C SER A 73 14.27 -0.48 -4.28
N ARG A 74 13.68 -1.29 -5.16
CA ARG A 74 12.24 -1.55 -5.18
C ARG A 74 11.75 -2.30 -3.96
N CYS A 75 12.50 -3.31 -3.53
CA CYS A 75 12.21 -4.07 -2.31
C CYS A 75 12.22 -3.19 -1.07
N LEU A 76 13.21 -2.29 -0.99
CA LEU A 76 13.34 -1.31 0.07
C LEU A 76 12.07 -0.43 0.14
N LEU A 77 11.65 0.15 -0.99
CA LEU A 77 10.44 0.98 -1.07
C LEU A 77 9.16 0.23 -0.76
N PHE A 78 9.00 -0.97 -1.35
CA PHE A 78 7.80 -1.77 -1.18
C PHE A 78 7.60 -2.18 0.28
N ASN A 79 8.66 -2.66 0.94
CA ASN A 79 8.59 -3.06 2.34
C ASN A 79 8.22 -1.86 3.23
N ARG A 80 8.82 -0.69 3.00
CA ARG A 80 8.46 0.53 3.74
C ARG A 80 6.99 0.91 3.54
N GLY A 81 6.51 0.89 2.30
CA GLY A 81 5.11 1.16 2.00
C GLY A 81 4.17 0.18 2.70
N MET A 82 4.52 -1.10 2.69
CA MET A 82 3.76 -2.15 3.38
C MET A 82 3.75 -1.99 4.89
N ASP A 83 4.85 -1.54 5.51
CA ASP A 83 4.88 -1.25 6.95
C ASP A 83 3.94 -0.10 7.30
N CYS A 84 3.89 0.95 6.46
CA CYS A 84 2.96 2.07 6.65
C CYS A 84 1.50 1.65 6.44
N VAL A 85 1.21 0.81 5.44
CA VAL A 85 -0.11 0.22 5.24
C VAL A 85 -0.52 -0.59 6.46
N GLN A 86 0.36 -1.46 6.96
CA GLN A 86 0.09 -2.26 8.15
C GLN A 86 -0.18 -1.38 9.37
N HIS A 87 0.66 -0.35 9.58
CA HIS A 87 0.48 0.60 10.67
C HIS A 87 -0.86 1.36 10.57
N TYR A 88 -1.27 1.76 9.36
CA TYR A 88 -2.59 2.37 9.14
C TYR A 88 -3.73 1.39 9.43
N LEU A 89 -3.64 0.14 8.96
CA LEU A 89 -4.64 -0.88 9.25
C LEU A 89 -4.78 -1.13 10.75
N ASP A 90 -3.65 -1.16 11.47
CA ASP A 90 -3.62 -1.43 12.89
C ASP A 90 -4.29 -0.33 13.74
N ASN A 91 -4.19 0.93 13.30
CA ASN A 91 -4.68 2.09 14.05
C ASN A 91 -6.03 2.64 13.56
N CYS A 92 -6.34 2.50 12.27
CA CYS A 92 -7.45 3.21 11.63
C CYS A 92 -8.53 2.32 11.04
N VAL A 93 -8.33 1.00 10.95
CA VAL A 93 -9.25 0.09 10.25
C VAL A 93 -9.71 -1.06 11.15
N ASP A 94 -11.02 -1.25 11.20
CA ASP A 94 -11.65 -2.36 11.92
C ASP A 94 -11.23 -3.71 11.34
N GLN A 95 -11.11 -4.72 12.20
CA GLN A 95 -10.65 -6.06 11.82
C GLN A 95 -11.45 -6.69 10.65
N LYS A 96 -12.74 -6.40 10.55
CA LYS A 96 -13.61 -6.89 9.46
C LYS A 96 -13.21 -6.33 8.09
N ASP A 97 -12.75 -5.07 8.05
CA ASP A 97 -12.47 -4.33 6.82
C ASP A 97 -10.99 -4.44 6.42
N ARG A 98 -10.11 -4.80 7.37
CA ARG A 98 -8.67 -5.07 7.10
C ARG A 98 -8.47 -6.09 5.99
N LYS A 99 -9.29 -7.16 5.98
CA LYS A 99 -9.20 -8.22 4.96
C LYS A 99 -9.38 -7.69 3.54
N ILE A 100 -10.16 -6.64 3.35
CA ILE A 100 -10.35 -6.02 2.03
C ILE A 100 -9.01 -5.47 1.55
N VAL A 101 -8.37 -4.62 2.36
CA VAL A 101 -7.07 -4.03 2.02
C VAL A 101 -5.97 -5.09 1.90
N GLU A 102 -5.95 -6.08 2.80
CA GLU A 102 -4.99 -7.19 2.75
C GLU A 102 -5.10 -8.01 1.47
N ASN A 103 -6.32 -8.24 0.98
CA ASN A 103 -6.56 -8.94 -0.27
C ASN A 103 -6.09 -8.12 -1.48
N GLU A 104 -6.32 -6.81 -1.48
CA GLU A 104 -5.86 -5.92 -2.56
C GLU A 104 -4.33 -5.91 -2.68
N VAL A 105 -3.60 -5.94 -1.56
CA VAL A 105 -2.12 -5.93 -1.56
C VAL A 105 -1.51 -7.34 -1.65
N TYR A 106 -2.30 -8.41 -1.54
CA TYR A 106 -1.82 -9.78 -1.41
C TYR A 106 -0.92 -10.21 -2.59
N GLY A 107 -1.36 -9.97 -3.82
CA GLY A 107 -0.61 -10.36 -5.02
C GLY A 107 0.76 -9.69 -5.08
N ALA A 108 0.81 -8.39 -4.79
CA ALA A 108 2.05 -7.64 -4.72
C ALA A 108 2.96 -8.16 -3.60
N ARG A 109 2.42 -8.40 -2.39
CA ARG A 109 3.20 -8.97 -1.27
C ARG A 109 3.84 -10.30 -1.64
N LYS A 110 3.10 -11.20 -2.30
CA LYS A 110 3.63 -12.50 -2.72
C LYS A 110 4.71 -12.37 -3.79
N LEU A 111 4.53 -11.49 -4.76
CA LEU A 111 5.58 -11.22 -5.75
C LEU A 111 6.87 -10.72 -5.06
N TYR A 112 6.75 -9.72 -4.19
CA TYR A 112 7.91 -9.15 -3.50
C TYR A 112 8.53 -10.11 -2.47
N GLU A 113 7.77 -11.04 -1.90
CA GLU A 113 8.31 -12.11 -1.05
C GLU A 113 9.35 -12.93 -1.81
N PHE A 114 9.06 -13.34 -3.05
CA PHE A 114 10.03 -14.04 -3.90
C PHE A 114 11.10 -13.08 -4.45
N LEU A 115 10.68 -11.95 -5.03
CA LEU A 115 11.58 -11.04 -5.71
C LEU A 115 12.65 -10.48 -4.78
N CYS A 116 12.34 -10.25 -3.50
CA CYS A 116 13.30 -9.66 -2.55
C CYS A 116 14.17 -10.69 -1.82
N ARG A 117 13.67 -11.91 -1.62
CA ARG A 117 14.34 -12.90 -0.76
C ARG A 117 15.01 -14.02 -1.54
N ASP A 118 14.48 -14.39 -2.70
CA ASP A 118 14.98 -15.51 -3.50
C ASP A 118 15.92 -15.05 -4.62
N LYS A 119 17.22 -15.32 -4.44
CA LYS A 119 18.25 -14.99 -5.44
C LYS A 119 18.13 -15.81 -6.73
N SER A 120 17.57 -17.01 -6.67
CA SER A 120 17.31 -17.82 -7.87
C SER A 120 16.17 -17.21 -8.69
N PHE A 121 15.11 -16.76 -8.02
CA PHE A 121 14.01 -16.03 -8.64
C PHE A 121 14.49 -14.70 -9.24
N GLN A 122 15.34 -13.93 -8.53
CA GLN A 122 15.93 -12.70 -9.08
C GLN A 122 16.70 -12.95 -10.38
N ARG A 123 17.51 -14.02 -10.46
CA ARG A 123 18.23 -14.36 -11.69
C ARG A 123 17.28 -14.68 -12.84
N GLU A 124 16.26 -15.49 -12.58
CA GLU A 124 15.30 -15.88 -13.62
C GLU A 124 14.43 -14.71 -14.07
N PHE A 125 14.02 -13.84 -13.13
CA PHE A 125 13.32 -12.59 -13.40
C PHE A 125 14.15 -11.69 -14.32
N LEU A 126 15.42 -11.45 -13.97
CA LEU A 126 16.32 -10.62 -14.77
C LEU A 126 16.65 -11.25 -16.12
N ARG A 127 16.68 -12.59 -16.22
CA ARG A 127 16.86 -13.31 -17.50
C ARG A 127 15.70 -13.03 -18.47
N HIS A 128 14.48 -12.91 -17.96
CA HIS A 128 13.27 -12.69 -18.77
C HIS A 128 12.76 -11.25 -18.75
N LYS A 129 13.56 -10.29 -18.27
CA LYS A 129 13.12 -8.89 -18.15
C LYS A 129 12.64 -8.28 -19.47
N THR A 130 13.18 -8.73 -20.61
CA THR A 130 12.79 -8.29 -21.95
C THR A 130 11.40 -8.76 -22.34
N CYS A 131 10.94 -9.92 -21.84
CA CYS A 131 9.58 -10.40 -22.09
C CYS A 131 8.54 -9.40 -21.59
N PHE A 132 8.79 -8.77 -20.43
CA PHE A 132 7.89 -7.74 -19.90
C PHE A 132 7.84 -6.48 -20.79
N HIS A 133 8.90 -6.14 -21.53
CA HIS A 133 8.88 -4.97 -22.42
C HIS A 133 7.88 -5.11 -23.56
N HIS A 134 7.56 -6.34 -23.97
CA HIS A 134 6.56 -6.58 -25.02
C HIS A 134 5.12 -6.45 -24.51
N VAL A 135 4.88 -6.71 -23.22
CA VAL A 135 3.53 -6.74 -22.66
C VAL A 135 3.21 -5.46 -21.89
N HIS A 136 4.21 -4.82 -21.30
CA HIS A 136 4.04 -3.67 -20.42
C HIS A 136 3.37 -2.46 -21.08
N PRO A 137 3.69 -2.06 -22.33
CA PRO A 137 3.02 -0.92 -22.97
C PRO A 137 1.52 -1.13 -23.16
N ASP A 138 1.14 -2.31 -23.65
CA ASP A 138 -0.27 -2.66 -23.87
C ASP A 138 -1.01 -2.80 -22.53
N TRP A 139 -0.38 -3.43 -21.55
CA TRP A 139 -0.94 -3.55 -20.20
C TRP A 139 -1.15 -2.18 -19.54
N ASP A 140 -0.15 -1.29 -19.59
CA ASP A 140 -0.24 0.06 -19.01
C ASP A 140 -1.36 0.87 -19.66
N ARG A 141 -1.46 0.82 -21.00
CA ARG A 141 -2.56 1.45 -21.73
C ARG A 141 -3.92 0.89 -21.31
N CYS A 142 -4.09 -0.43 -21.37
CA CYS A 142 -5.36 -1.07 -21.04
C CYS A 142 -5.76 -0.85 -19.58
N SER A 143 -4.80 -0.88 -18.65
CA SER A 143 -5.04 -0.63 -17.23
C SER A 143 -5.51 0.80 -16.99
N LYS A 144 -4.85 1.79 -17.62
CA LYS A 144 -5.25 3.21 -17.53
C LYS A 144 -6.65 3.43 -18.09
N ASP A 145 -6.94 2.88 -19.26
CA ASP A 145 -8.26 2.97 -19.90
C ASP A 145 -9.34 2.37 -18.98
N PHE A 146 -9.07 1.18 -18.42
CA PHE A 146 -9.99 0.54 -17.48
C PHE A 146 -10.23 1.38 -16.22
N VAL A 147 -9.17 1.89 -15.58
CA VAL A 147 -9.27 2.74 -14.39
C VAL A 147 -10.06 4.02 -14.68
N ASN A 148 -9.89 4.62 -15.86
CA ASN A 148 -10.64 5.80 -16.26
C ASN A 148 -12.13 5.50 -16.45
N ILE A 149 -12.46 4.41 -17.14
CA ILE A 149 -13.85 3.95 -17.29
C ILE A 149 -14.48 3.72 -15.91
N MET A 150 -13.77 3.05 -15.00
CA MET A 150 -14.25 2.81 -13.64
C MET A 150 -14.53 4.11 -12.88
N LYS A 151 -13.63 5.10 -12.97
CA LYS A 151 -13.82 6.41 -12.32
C LYS A 151 -15.03 7.15 -12.87
N GLU A 152 -15.17 7.18 -14.19
CA GLU A 152 -16.30 7.85 -14.86
C GLU A 152 -17.64 7.22 -14.48
N GLU A 153 -17.70 5.89 -14.42
CA GLU A 153 -18.93 5.18 -14.07
C GLU A 153 -19.27 5.31 -12.58
N MET A 154 -18.28 5.21 -11.68
CA MET A 154 -18.50 5.46 -10.25
C MET A 154 -19.01 6.87 -9.97
N ALA A 155 -18.62 7.87 -10.78
CA ALA A 155 -19.12 9.23 -10.67
C ALA A 155 -20.57 9.40 -11.15
N LYS A 156 -21.08 8.47 -11.97
CA LYS A 156 -22.46 8.46 -12.48
C LYS A 156 -23.43 7.65 -11.59
N THR A 157 -22.92 6.82 -10.69
CA THR A 157 -23.73 5.94 -9.83
C THR A 157 -24.30 6.67 -8.61
N ASN A 158 -25.63 6.62 -8.44
CA ASN A 158 -26.29 7.00 -7.18
C ASN A 158 -26.28 5.83 -6.18
N GLU A 159 -26.26 6.11 -4.87
CA GLU A 159 -26.15 5.13 -3.76
C GLU A 159 -27.02 3.86 -3.89
N LYS A 160 -28.16 3.94 -4.57
CA LYS A 160 -29.14 2.83 -4.68
C LYS A 160 -28.78 1.75 -5.70
N THR A 161 -27.75 1.91 -6.53
CA THR A 161 -27.45 0.97 -7.64
C THR A 161 -26.01 0.41 -7.63
N TYR A 162 -25.23 0.71 -6.59
CA TYR A 162 -23.80 0.36 -6.49
C TYR A 162 -23.51 -1.14 -6.68
N ASN A 163 -24.26 -2.02 -6.02
CA ASN A 163 -24.03 -3.48 -6.09
C ASN A 163 -24.32 -4.08 -7.48
N VAL A 164 -25.30 -3.53 -8.21
CA VAL A 164 -25.70 -4.05 -9.53
C VAL A 164 -24.69 -3.64 -10.60
N GLN A 165 -24.22 -2.40 -10.56
CA GLN A 165 -23.18 -1.94 -11.47
C GLN A 165 -21.82 -2.58 -11.18
N TYR A 166 -21.44 -2.73 -9.90
CA TYR A 166 -20.18 -3.40 -9.50
C TYR A 166 -20.10 -4.84 -10.03
N MET A 167 -21.19 -5.62 -9.92
CA MET A 167 -21.27 -6.98 -10.48
C MET A 167 -21.18 -7.01 -12.02
N HIS A 168 -21.76 -6.02 -12.70
CA HIS A 168 -21.66 -5.89 -14.16
C HIS A 168 -20.20 -5.66 -14.63
N PHE A 169 -19.39 -4.95 -13.83
CA PHE A 169 -17.97 -4.74 -14.13
C PHE A 169 -17.15 -6.02 -14.00
N CYS A 170 -17.41 -6.86 -13.00
CA CYS A 170 -16.74 -8.16 -12.88
C CYS A 170 -17.03 -9.09 -14.07
N CYS A 171 -18.26 -9.04 -14.62
CA CYS A 171 -18.65 -9.85 -15.78
C CYS A 171 -18.08 -9.33 -17.12
N PHE A 172 -17.72 -8.04 -17.23
CA PHE A 172 -17.15 -7.48 -18.45
C PHE A 172 -15.76 -8.04 -18.78
N ILE A 173 -14.96 -8.33 -17.74
CA ILE A 173 -13.62 -8.91 -17.86
C ILE A 173 -13.71 -10.38 -18.34
N VAL A 174 -14.71 -11.14 -17.89
CA VAL A 174 -14.92 -12.53 -18.33
C VAL A 174 -15.51 -12.58 -19.75
N GLY A 175 -16.45 -11.69 -20.08
CA GLY A 175 -17.14 -11.70 -21.37
C GLY A 175 -16.23 -11.47 -22.59
N ARG A 176 -15.22 -10.58 -22.49
CA ARG A 176 -14.28 -10.33 -23.60
C ARG A 176 -13.29 -11.49 -23.83
N HIS A 177 -12.94 -12.24 -22.80
CA HIS A 177 -11.99 -13.35 -22.94
C HIS A 177 -12.62 -14.59 -23.59
N TYR A 178 -13.94 -14.73 -23.51
CA TYR A 178 -14.71 -15.84 -24.08
C TYR A 178 -15.54 -15.48 -25.33
N GLY A 179 -15.45 -14.24 -25.83
CA GLY A 179 -16.20 -13.82 -27.02
C GLY A 179 -17.72 -13.91 -26.87
N ILE A 180 -18.25 -13.80 -25.65
CA ILE A 180 -19.69 -13.84 -25.42
C ILE A 180 -20.23 -12.42 -25.65
N SER A 181 -20.76 -12.18 -26.85
CA SER A 181 -21.56 -10.99 -27.16
C SER A 181 -22.81 -11.01 -26.29
N GLN A 182 -22.94 -10.06 -25.36
CA GLN A 182 -24.21 -9.83 -24.68
C GLN A 182 -25.15 -9.13 -25.66
N HIS A 183 -26.26 -9.81 -25.96
CA HIS A 183 -27.40 -9.27 -26.70
C HIS A 183 -28.37 -8.61 -25.73
#